data_AF-A0A960RGB9-F1
#
_entry.id   AF-A0A960RGB9-F1
#
_cell.length_a   1.000
_cell.length_b   1.000
_cell.length_c   1.000
_cell.angle_alpha   90.00
_cell.angle_beta   90.00
_cell.angle_gamma   90.00
#
_symmetry.space_group_name_H-M   'P 1'
#
loop_
_entity.id
_entity.type
_entity.pdbx_description
1 polymer ?
#
loop_
_entity_poly.entity_id
_entity_poly.type
_entity_poly.pdbx_seq_one_letter_code
_entity_poly.pdbx_strand_id
1 'polypeptide(L)'
;MEHLASIGFLLAGLALLYIGAEGLLGGSISLALRSGLSPLIIGLTVVAFGTSAPELFVSTRATLADQGGIAIGNIVGSNCFNIAIILGVCALISPIQVSSRLIRQDIPVLLAATLLFVIMLLDRYVGRVEGAILLTSLFAYLGLTVWLALHHREDPVATEYGDEIKAP
;
A
#
# COMPACT_ATOMS: atom_id res chain seq x y z
N MET A 1 7.65 9.11 -35.26
CA MET A 1 8.27 10.01 -34.27
C MET A 1 7.37 10.24 -33.05
N GLU A 2 6.05 10.36 -33.22
CA GLU A 2 5.10 10.55 -32.11
C GLU A 2 5.14 9.45 -31.04
N HIS A 3 5.18 8.17 -31.43
CA HIS A 3 5.29 7.06 -30.47
C HIS A 3 6.58 7.06 -29.65
N LEU A 4 7.70 7.53 -30.24
CA LEU A 4 8.98 7.60 -29.55
C LEU A 4 8.96 8.71 -28.49
N ALA A 5 8.29 9.83 -28.79
CA ALA A 5 8.04 10.89 -27.82
C ALA A 5 7.12 10.43 -26.68
N SER A 6 6.06 9.66 -26.97
CA SER A 6 5.17 9.09 -25.95
C SER A 6 5.91 8.14 -25.00
N ILE A 7 6.78 7.27 -25.53
CA ILE A 7 7.63 6.39 -24.71
C ILE A 7 8.59 7.23 -23.86
N GLY A 8 9.19 8.27 -24.42
CA GLY A 8 10.04 9.20 -23.69
C GLY A 8 9.32 9.87 -22.51
N PHE A 9 8.10 10.38 -22.74
CA PHE A 9 7.29 10.98 -21.69
C PHE A 9 6.82 9.96 -20.64
N LEU A 10 6.52 8.72 -21.05
CA LEU A 10 6.17 7.64 -20.13
C LEU A 10 7.33 7.35 -19.17
N LEU A 11 8.54 7.16 -19.70
CA LEU A 11 9.73 6.86 -18.91
C LEU A 11 10.10 8.03 -17.98
N ALA A 12 10.06 9.26 -18.49
CA ALA A 12 10.30 10.45 -17.70
C ALA A 12 9.26 10.62 -16.57
N GLY A 13 7.98 10.39 -16.89
CA GLY A 13 6.90 10.43 -15.92
C GLY A 13 7.05 9.37 -14.83
N LEU A 14 7.42 8.14 -15.20
CA LEU A 14 7.68 7.06 -14.25
C LEU A 14 8.87 7.40 -13.33
N ALA A 15 9.97 7.93 -13.89
CA ALA A 15 11.13 8.33 -13.11
C ALA A 15 10.79 9.47 -12.13
N LEU A 16 10.07 10.49 -12.59
CA LEU A 16 9.63 11.60 -11.75
C LEU A 16 8.67 11.14 -10.65
N LEU A 17 7.75 10.24 -10.97
CA LEU A 17 6.82 9.65 -10.01
C LEU A 17 7.57 8.89 -8.91
N TYR A 18 8.55 8.06 -9.30
CA TYR A 18 9.40 7.33 -8.36
C TYR A 18 10.20 8.27 -7.45
N ILE A 19 10.92 9.24 -8.04
CA ILE A 19 11.73 10.21 -7.26
C ILE A 19 10.84 11.05 -6.33
N GLY A 20 9.67 11.47 -6.81
CA GLY A 20 8.72 12.23 -6.00
C GLY A 20 8.15 11.41 -4.85
N ALA A 21 7.80 10.14 -5.09
CA ALA A 21 7.27 9.23 -4.07
C ALA A 21 8.32 8.93 -3.00
N GLU A 22 9.55 8.57 -3.40
CA GLU A 22 10.67 8.33 -2.47
C GLU A 22 11.03 9.58 -1.67
N GLY A 23 11.11 10.74 -2.32
CA GLY A 23 11.39 12.01 -1.64
C GLY A 23 10.33 12.38 -0.61
N LEU A 24 9.04 12.20 -0.96
CA LEU A 24 7.92 12.42 -0.05
C LEU A 24 7.96 11.44 1.13
N LEU A 25 8.22 10.15 0.86
CA LEU A 25 8.27 9.10 1.85
C LEU A 25 9.41 9.34 2.85
N GLY A 26 10.64 9.55 2.38
CA GLY A 26 11.80 9.82 3.22
C GLY A 26 11.65 11.09 4.06
N GLY A 27 11.12 12.17 3.46
CA GLY A 27 10.81 13.41 4.17
C GLY A 27 9.77 13.20 5.28
N SER A 28 8.71 12.44 4.99
CA SER A 28 7.64 12.14 5.94
C SER A 28 8.12 11.28 7.10
N ILE A 29 8.96 10.27 6.83
CA ILE A 29 9.59 9.43 7.87
C ILE A 29 10.48 10.30 8.77
N SER A 30 11.33 11.17 8.20
CA SER A 30 12.20 12.04 8.99
C SER A 30 11.42 12.99 9.91
N LEU A 31 10.34 13.58 9.41
CA LEU A 31 9.44 14.43 10.20
C LEU A 31 8.74 13.65 11.31
N ALA A 32 8.27 12.44 11.01
CA ALA A 32 7.58 11.59 11.98
C ALA A 32 8.50 11.19 13.14
N LEU A 33 9.75 10.82 12.84
CA LEU A 33 10.78 10.51 13.85
C LEU A 33 11.08 11.72 14.73
N ARG A 34 11.26 12.91 14.14
CA ARG A 34 11.48 14.16 14.88
C ARG A 34 10.30 14.57 15.75
N SER A 35 9.10 14.14 15.37
CA SER A 35 7.85 14.36 16.13
C SER A 35 7.65 13.34 17.26
N GLY A 36 8.58 12.39 17.44
CA GLY A 36 8.52 11.38 18.49
C GLY A 36 7.60 10.20 18.19
N LEU A 37 7.18 10.01 16.93
CA LEU A 37 6.41 8.84 16.53
C LEU A 37 7.31 7.60 16.56
N SER A 38 6.76 6.49 17.07
CA SER A 38 7.49 5.22 17.11
C SER A 38 7.68 4.65 15.70
N PRO A 39 8.77 3.90 15.45
CA PRO A 39 8.99 3.17 14.19
C PRO A 39 7.77 2.35 13.74
N LEU A 40 7.09 1.72 14.70
CA LEU A 40 5.87 0.95 14.45
C LEU A 40 4.75 1.80 13.85
N ILE A 41 4.48 2.99 14.41
CA ILE A 41 3.42 3.87 13.90
C ILE A 41 3.81 4.37 12.50
N ILE A 42 5.08 4.71 12.29
CA ILE A 42 5.60 5.17 11.00
C ILE A 42 5.43 4.09 9.93
N GLY A 43 5.81 2.84 10.23
CA GLY A 43 5.65 1.71 9.34
C GLY A 43 4.19 1.44 8.97
N LEU A 44 3.33 1.35 9.99
CA LEU A 44 1.91 1.06 9.82
C LEU A 44 1.10 2.18 9.14
N THR A 45 1.66 3.39 9.05
CA THR A 45 0.95 4.54 8.47
C THR A 45 1.73 5.17 7.34
N VAL A 46 2.78 5.94 7.64
CA VAL A 46 3.54 6.74 6.67
C VAL A 46 4.11 5.86 5.55
N VAL A 47 4.72 4.73 5.89
CA VAL A 47 5.31 3.83 4.90
C VAL A 47 4.22 3.14 4.08
N ALA A 48 3.24 2.53 4.74
CA ALA A 48 2.14 1.84 4.07
C ALA A 48 1.36 2.74 3.09
N PHE A 49 1.04 3.98 3.49
CA PHE A 49 0.38 4.94 2.62
C PHE A 49 1.31 5.54 1.56
N GLY A 50 2.58 5.77 1.90
CA GLY A 50 3.55 6.38 0.99
C GLY A 50 3.86 5.50 -0.21
N THR A 51 4.00 4.18 -0.02
CA THR A 51 4.25 3.23 -1.11
C THR A 51 3.06 3.06 -2.04
N SER A 52 1.83 3.27 -1.56
CA SER A 52 0.60 3.19 -2.35
C SER A 52 0.10 4.55 -2.88
N ALA A 53 0.81 5.64 -2.57
CA ALA A 53 0.43 6.99 -2.98
C ALA A 53 0.45 7.19 -4.51
N PRO A 54 1.44 6.67 -5.26
CA PRO A 54 1.43 6.74 -6.72
C PRO A 54 0.19 6.08 -7.34
N GLU A 55 -0.17 4.90 -6.85
CA GLU A 55 -1.33 4.13 -7.31
C GLU A 55 -2.62 4.86 -6.97
N LEU A 56 -2.74 5.42 -5.77
CA LEU A 56 -3.87 6.25 -5.38
C LEU A 56 -4.03 7.46 -6.31
N PHE A 57 -2.92 8.12 -6.66
CA PHE A 57 -2.93 9.26 -7.58
C PHE A 57 -3.41 8.83 -8.97
N VAL A 58 -2.85 7.74 -9.53
CA VAL A 58 -3.24 7.22 -10.85
C VAL A 58 -4.71 6.80 -10.87
N SER A 59 -5.17 6.03 -9.90
CA SER A 59 -6.58 5.59 -9.81
C SER A 59 -7.56 6.74 -9.61
N THR A 60 -7.19 7.75 -8.81
CA THR A 60 -8.03 8.94 -8.60
C THR A 60 -8.13 9.75 -9.88
N ARG A 61 -7.01 10.00 -10.56
CA ARG A 61 -6.99 10.72 -11.84
C ARG A 61 -7.77 9.99 -12.93
N ALA A 62 -7.64 8.67 -13.02
CA ALA A 62 -8.41 7.85 -13.97
C ALA A 62 -9.91 7.91 -13.68
N THR A 63 -10.31 7.80 -12.41
CA THR A 63 -11.73 7.91 -12.00
C THR A 63 -12.30 9.29 -12.33
N LEU A 64 -11.57 10.37 -12.03
CA LEU A 64 -11.98 11.75 -12.35
C LEU A 64 -12.06 12.03 -13.86
N ALA A 65 -11.40 11.20 -14.68
CA ALA A 65 -11.46 11.27 -16.13
C ALA A 65 -12.53 10.33 -16.73
N ASP A 66 -13.46 9.81 -15.91
CA ASP A 66 -14.47 8.81 -16.28
C ASP A 66 -13.88 7.50 -16.84
N GLN A 67 -12.64 7.18 -16.49
CA GLN A 67 -11.92 5.98 -16.89
C GLN A 67 -11.84 4.97 -15.74
N GLY A 68 -13.00 4.60 -15.19
CA GLY A 68 -13.09 3.68 -14.05
C GLY A 68 -12.42 2.32 -14.29
N GLY A 69 -12.44 1.81 -15.53
CA GLY A 69 -11.74 0.57 -15.88
C GLY A 69 -10.22 0.64 -15.67
N ILE A 70 -9.60 1.79 -15.92
CA ILE A 70 -8.16 2.01 -15.66
C ILE A 70 -7.91 2.09 -14.16
N ALA A 71 -8.79 2.73 -13.39
CA ALA A 71 -8.66 2.80 -11.94
C ALA A 71 -8.74 1.41 -11.28
N ILE A 72 -9.70 0.58 -11.68
CA ILE A 72 -9.84 -0.80 -11.20
C ILE A 72 -8.65 -1.66 -11.66
N GLY A 73 -8.24 -1.52 -12.92
CA GLY A 73 -7.08 -2.23 -13.46
C GLY A 73 -5.79 -1.90 -12.71
N ASN A 74 -5.60 -0.63 -12.32
CA ASN A 74 -4.48 -0.20 -11.50
C ASN A 74 -4.51 -0.83 -10.10
N ILE A 75 -5.67 -0.83 -9.42
CA ILE A 75 -5.83 -1.41 -8.07
C ILE A 75 -5.59 -2.92 -8.08
N VAL A 76 -6.23 -3.65 -9.00
CA VAL A 76 -6.10 -5.11 -9.06
C VAL A 76 -4.70 -5.50 -9.53
N GLY A 77 -4.20 -4.81 -10.57
CA GLY A 77 -2.89 -5.07 -11.15
C GLY A 77 -1.74 -4.87 -10.17
N SER A 78 -1.74 -3.77 -9.40
CA SER A 78 -0.68 -3.49 -8.42
C SER A 78 -0.66 -4.51 -7.28
N ASN A 79 -1.83 -4.90 -6.73
CA ASN A 79 -1.90 -5.93 -5.69
C ASN A 79 -1.42 -7.30 -6.19
N CYS A 80 -1.83 -7.69 -7.40
CA CYS A 80 -1.34 -8.94 -8.00
C CYS A 80 0.17 -8.89 -8.27
N PHE A 81 0.69 -7.77 -8.77
CA PHE A 81 2.12 -7.60 -9.02
C PHE A 81 2.94 -7.65 -7.72
N ASN A 82 2.45 -7.01 -6.65
CA ASN A 82 3.12 -7.00 -5.35
C ASN A 82 3.21 -8.41 -4.76
N ILE A 83 2.13 -9.19 -4.80
CA ILE A 83 2.12 -10.55 -4.23
C ILE A 83 2.84 -11.55 -5.13
N ALA A 84 2.59 -11.53 -6.44
CA ALA A 84 3.14 -12.53 -7.35
C ALA A 84 4.60 -12.28 -7.71
N ILE A 85 4.95 -11.02 -8.01
CA ILE A 85 6.27 -10.66 -8.52
C ILE A 85 7.17 -10.15 -7.41
N ILE A 86 6.80 -9.08 -6.71
CA ILE A 86 7.69 -8.48 -5.71
C ILE A 86 7.95 -9.46 -4.57
N LEU A 87 6.89 -9.91 -3.89
CA LEU A 87 6.98 -10.86 -2.79
C LEU A 87 7.58 -12.20 -3.25
N GLY A 88 7.19 -12.69 -4.44
CA GLY A 88 7.74 -13.92 -5.01
C GLY A 88 9.26 -13.84 -5.26
N VAL A 89 9.74 -12.75 -5.85
CA VAL A 89 11.17 -12.51 -6.06
C VAL A 89 11.91 -12.32 -4.73
N CYS A 90 11.34 -11.56 -3.79
CA CYS A 90 11.91 -11.40 -2.44
C CYS A 90 12.08 -12.77 -1.76
N ALA A 91 11.07 -13.64 -1.82
CA ALA A 91 11.12 -14.98 -1.23
C ALA A 91 12.16 -15.90 -1.89
N LEU A 92 12.48 -15.70 -3.18
CA LEU A 92 13.56 -16.43 -3.87
C LEU A 92 14.95 -15.94 -3.46
N ILE A 93 15.10 -14.64 -3.19
CA ILE A 93 16.39 -14.02 -2.83
C ILE A 93 16.70 -14.25 -1.33
N SER A 94 15.71 -14.01 -0.47
CA SER A 94 15.84 -14.13 0.98
C SER A 94 14.56 -14.77 1.54
N PRO A 95 14.66 -15.97 2.15
CA PRO A 95 13.49 -16.63 2.74
C PRO A 95 12.80 -15.72 3.76
N ILE A 96 11.54 -15.38 3.46
CA ILE A 96 10.74 -14.46 4.28
C ILE A 96 10.27 -15.21 5.53
N GLN A 97 10.58 -14.66 6.71
CA GLN A 97 10.06 -15.19 7.97
C GLN A 97 8.61 -14.78 8.16
N VAL A 98 7.72 -15.77 8.16
CA VAL A 98 6.28 -15.54 8.29
C VAL A 98 5.90 -15.56 9.77
N SER A 99 5.40 -14.43 10.29
CA SER A 99 4.91 -14.34 11.66
C SER A 99 3.54 -15.01 11.83
N SER A 100 3.24 -15.55 13.02
CA SER A 100 1.92 -16.12 13.30
C SER A 100 0.79 -15.10 13.19
N ARG A 101 1.09 -13.82 13.50
CA ARG A 101 0.19 -12.68 13.33
C ARG A 101 -0.22 -12.51 11.86
N LEU A 102 0.75 -12.52 10.95
CA LEU A 102 0.50 -12.39 9.51
C LEU A 102 -0.48 -13.48 9.02
N ILE A 103 -0.25 -14.74 9.42
CA ILE A 103 -1.09 -15.88 9.00
C ILE A 103 -2.50 -15.81 9.59
N ARG A 104 -2.64 -15.45 10.86
CA ARG A 104 -3.92 -15.55 11.59
C ARG A 104 -4.77 -14.30 11.50
N GLN A 105 -4.18 -13.14 11.22
CA GLN A 105 -4.88 -11.86 11.24
C GLN A 105 -4.84 -11.20 9.86
N ASP A 106 -3.65 -10.90 9.35
CA ASP A 106 -3.53 -10.01 8.18
C ASP A 106 -3.94 -10.72 6.88
N ILE A 107 -3.53 -11.98 6.67
CA ILE A 107 -3.91 -12.77 5.49
C ILE A 107 -5.44 -12.99 5.43
N PRO A 108 -6.14 -13.41 6.50
CA PRO A 108 -7.59 -13.53 6.49
C PRO A 108 -8.31 -12.21 6.19
N VAL A 109 -7.84 -11.09 6.76
CA VAL A 109 -8.42 -9.77 6.49
C VAL A 109 -8.21 -9.37 5.03
N LEU A 110 -7.01 -9.59 4.48
CA LEU A 110 -6.71 -9.35 3.07
C LEU A 110 -7.62 -10.16 2.14
N LEU A 111 -7.80 -11.46 2.43
CA LEU A 111 -8.68 -12.33 1.65
C LEU A 111 -10.15 -11.88 1.74
N ALA A 112 -10.62 -11.51 2.93
CA ALA A 112 -11.97 -11.00 3.12
C ALA A 112 -12.21 -9.68 2.38
N ALA A 113 -11.27 -8.74 2.45
CA ALA A 113 -11.33 -7.47 1.73
C ALA A 113 -11.30 -7.68 0.21
N THR A 114 -10.45 -8.60 -0.27
CA THR A 114 -10.37 -8.97 -1.69
C THR A 114 -11.68 -9.58 -2.17
N LEU A 115 -12.25 -10.52 -1.40
CA LEU A 115 -13.52 -11.16 -1.74
C LEU A 115 -14.67 -10.15 -1.75
N LEU A 116 -14.73 -9.26 -0.75
CA LEU A 116 -15.71 -8.17 -0.69
C LEU A 116 -15.62 -7.28 -1.93
N PHE A 117 -14.40 -6.88 -2.31
CA PHE A 117 -14.17 -6.07 -3.50
C PHE A 117 -14.59 -6.80 -4.79
N VAL A 118 -14.30 -8.10 -4.92
CA VAL A 118 -14.74 -8.91 -6.06
C VAL A 118 -16.26 -8.98 -6.14
N ILE A 119 -16.95 -9.18 -5.01
CA ILE A 119 -18.42 -9.18 -4.94
C ILE A 119 -18.99 -7.83 -5.39
N MET A 120 -18.42 -6.72 -4.91
CA MET A 120 -18.80 -5.36 -5.31
C MET A 120 -18.55 -5.08 -6.79
N LEU A 121 -17.70 -5.86 -7.47
CA LEU A 121 -17.37 -5.68 -8.87
C LEU A 121 -18.22 -6.56 -9.81
N LEU A 122 -19.12 -7.40 -9.29
CA LEU A 122 -19.94 -8.32 -10.10
C LEU A 122 -20.88 -7.59 -11.07
N ASP A 123 -21.43 -6.46 -10.65
CA ASP A 123 -22.24 -5.56 -11.49
C ASP A 123 -21.38 -4.62 -12.37
N ARG A 124 -20.05 -4.74 -12.26
CA ARG A 124 -19.02 -3.94 -12.93
C ARG A 124 -19.05 -2.46 -12.56
N TYR A 125 -19.61 -2.11 -11.41
CA TYR A 125 -19.73 -0.73 -10.98
C TYR A 125 -19.40 -0.57 -9.49
N VAL A 126 -18.38 0.24 -9.19
CA VAL A 126 -18.04 0.60 -7.80
C VAL A 126 -18.49 2.03 -7.58
N GLY A 127 -19.58 2.20 -6.84
CA GLY A 127 -20.17 3.49 -6.52
C GLY A 127 -19.63 4.08 -5.22
N ARG A 128 -20.30 5.15 -4.77
CA ARG A 128 -19.94 5.87 -3.54
C ARG A 128 -20.19 5.05 -2.28
N VAL A 129 -21.18 4.16 -2.30
CA VAL A 129 -21.54 3.33 -1.14
C VAL A 129 -20.49 2.24 -0.95
N GLU A 130 -20.13 1.54 -2.01
CA GLU A 130 -19.07 0.54 -2.03
C GLU A 130 -17.74 1.16 -1.61
N GLY A 131 -17.40 2.34 -2.17
CA GLY A 131 -16.22 3.11 -1.76
C GLY A 131 -16.23 3.48 -0.28
N ALA A 132 -17.37 3.93 0.26
CA ALA A 132 -17.49 4.26 1.68
C ALA A 132 -17.33 3.03 2.58
N ILE A 133 -17.86 1.87 2.18
CA ILE A 133 -17.67 0.60 2.90
C ILE A 133 -16.19 0.20 2.93
N LEU A 134 -15.50 0.24 1.78
CA LEU A 134 -14.09 -0.10 1.68
C LEU A 134 -13.22 0.86 2.50
N LEU A 135 -13.49 2.17 2.42
CA LEU A 135 -12.77 3.19 3.16
C LEU A 135 -12.98 3.07 4.69
N THR A 136 -14.22 2.80 5.11
CA THR A 136 -14.53 2.55 6.52
C THR A 136 -13.83 1.29 7.02
N SER A 137 -13.82 0.23 6.21
CA SER A 137 -13.13 -1.03 6.54
C SER A 137 -11.62 -0.83 6.67
N LEU A 138 -11.01 -0.01 5.80
CA LEU A 138 -9.59 0.37 5.89
C LEU A 138 -9.30 1.08 7.22
N PHE A 139 -10.06 2.11 7.57
CA PHE A 139 -9.84 2.85 8.82
C PHE A 139 -10.11 2.00 10.06
N ALA A 140 -11.13 1.13 10.03
CA ALA A 140 -11.40 0.19 11.11
C ALA A 140 -10.24 -0.79 11.31
N TYR A 141 -9.69 -1.34 10.22
CA TYR A 141 -8.53 -2.22 10.27
C TYR A 141 -7.28 -1.51 10.80
N LEU A 142 -6.97 -0.32 10.28
CA LEU A 142 -5.83 0.48 10.75
C LEU A 142 -5.97 0.82 12.24
N GLY A 143 -7.15 1.27 12.66
CA GLY A 143 -7.43 1.60 14.06
C GLY A 143 -7.27 0.39 14.98
N LEU A 144 -7.78 -0.78 14.57
CA LEU A 144 -7.61 -2.03 15.31
C LEU A 144 -6.14 -2.43 15.40
N THR A 145 -5.40 -2.37 14.30
CA THR A 145 -3.99 -2.76 14.25
C THR A 145 -3.12 -1.84 15.11
N VAL A 146 -3.35 -0.53 15.05
CA VAL A 146 -2.68 0.45 15.92
C VAL A 146 -3.05 0.23 17.39
N TRP A 147 -4.33 0.01 17.70
CA TRP A 147 -4.76 -0.24 19.08
C TRP A 147 -4.13 -1.50 19.65
N LEU A 148 -4.12 -2.60 18.89
CA LEU A 148 -3.49 -3.86 19.28
C LEU A 148 -1.99 -3.69 19.50
N ALA A 149 -1.31 -2.97 18.60
CA ALA A 149 0.12 -2.73 18.68
C ALA A 149 0.53 -1.87 19.89
N LEU A 150 -0.34 -0.94 20.30
CA LEU A 150 -0.12 -0.15 21.52
C LEU A 150 -0.35 -0.96 22.80
N HIS A 151 -1.18 -2.01 22.77
CA HIS A 151 -1.55 -2.79 23.95
C HIS A 151 -0.75 -4.09 24.15
N HIS A 152 -0.11 -4.64 23.11
CA HIS A 152 0.72 -5.85 23.21
C HIS A 152 2.22 -5.48 23.21
N ARG A 153 2.93 -5.82 24.29
CA ARG A 153 4.33 -5.41 24.56
C ARG A 153 5.43 -6.19 23.82
N GLU A 154 5.08 -7.28 23.14
CA GLU A 154 6.01 -8.07 22.31
C GLU A 154 5.49 -8.07 20.88
N ASP A 155 5.68 -6.97 20.15
CA ASP A 155 5.17 -6.84 18.79
C ASP A 155 6.32 -6.98 17.76
N PRO A 156 6.35 -8.08 16.98
CA PRO A 156 7.38 -8.30 15.94
C PRO A 156 7.51 -7.15 14.95
N VAL A 157 6.40 -6.44 14.69
CA VAL A 157 6.33 -5.27 13.79
C VAL A 157 7.16 -4.10 14.33
N ALA A 158 7.23 -3.92 15.65
CA ALA A 158 8.04 -2.86 16.26
C ALA A 158 9.54 -3.15 16.15
N THR A 159 9.90 -4.44 16.19
CA THR A 159 11.28 -4.91 16.04
C THR A 159 11.72 -4.83 14.56
N GLU A 160 10.89 -5.31 13.63
CA GLU A 160 11.17 -5.32 12.18
C GLU A 160 11.35 -3.91 11.62
N TYR A 161 10.40 -3.00 11.88
CA TYR A 161 10.53 -1.59 11.46
C TYR A 161 11.58 -0.82 12.27
N GLY A 162 11.82 -1.20 13.53
CA GLY A 162 12.85 -0.62 14.38
C GLY A 162 14.27 -0.90 13.85
N ASP A 163 14.47 -2.03 13.20
CA ASP A 163 15.74 -2.41 12.57
C ASP A 163 15.89 -1.81 11.16
N GLU A 164 14.83 -1.73 10.35
CA GLU A 164 14.85 -1.03 9.06
C GLU A 164 15.11 0.48 9.19
N ILE A 165 14.51 1.15 10.17
CA ILE A 165 14.69 2.59 10.40
C ILE A 165 16.06 2.91 11.06
N LYS A 166 16.73 1.90 11.66
CA LYS A 166 18.09 2.02 12.21
C LYS A 166 19.19 1.69 11.19
N ALA A 167 18.86 1.16 10.02
CA ALA A 167 19.85 0.90 8.98
C ALA A 167 20.50 2.25 8.54
N PRO A 168 21.84 2.28 8.44
CA PRO A 168 22.64 3.52 8.34
C PRO A 168 22.40 4.34 7.08
#